data_AF-A0A6P0Q4T7-F1
#
_entry.id   AF-A0A6P0Q4T7-F1
#
_cell.length_a   1.000
_cell.length_b   1.000
_cell.length_c   1.000
_cell.angle_alpha   90.00
_cell.angle_beta   90.00
_cell.angle_gamma   90.00
#
_symmetry.space_group_name_H-M   'P 1'
#
loop_
_entity.id
_entity.type
_entity.pdbx_description
1 polymer ?
#
loop_
_entity_poly.entity_id
_entity_poly.type
_entity_poly.pdbx_seq_one_letter_code
_entity_poly.pdbx_strand_id
1 'polypeptide(L)' 'MGRFNYGGVTTGSLWKFMKLIKNSVYIDSEEHFIGNLEDMLGIISHIINSTRPQSLAES' A
#
# COMPACT_ATOMS: atom_id res chain seq x y z
N MET A 1 -13.28 12.31 12.78
CA MET A 1 -13.44 11.13 11.89
C MET A 1 -12.16 11.00 11.07
N GLY A 2 -11.32 9.99 11.35
CA GLY A 2 -10.01 9.85 10.72
C GLY A 2 -10.12 9.58 9.22
N ARG A 3 -9.43 10.39 8.40
CA ARG A 3 -9.29 10.15 6.96
C ARG A 3 -8.19 9.11 6.75
N PHE A 4 -8.54 7.84 6.62
CA PHE A 4 -7.58 6.78 6.32
C PHE A 4 -7.42 6.62 4.80
N ASN A 5 -6.19 6.39 4.36
CA ASN A 5 -5.91 5.94 2.99
C ASN A 5 -6.21 4.44 2.91
N TYR A 6 -7.01 4.03 1.95
CA TYR A 6 -7.48 2.65 1.80
C TYR A 6 -6.60 1.81 0.85
N GLY A 7 -5.66 2.43 0.14
CA GLY A 7 -4.73 1.76 -0.75
C GLY A 7 -3.90 2.75 -1.56
N GLY A 8 -3.04 2.23 -2.43
CA GLY A 8 -2.25 3.03 -3.38
C GLY A 8 -2.30 2.41 -4.79
N VAL A 9 -2.22 3.26 -5.80
CA VAL A 9 -2.01 2.89 -7.21
C VAL A 9 -0.65 3.40 -7.62
N THR A 10 0.12 2.58 -8.34
CA THR A 10 1.47 2.93 -8.77
C THR A 10 1.79 2.36 -10.14
N THR A 11 2.60 3.09 -10.92
CA THR A 11 3.27 2.60 -12.14
C THR A 11 4.70 2.10 -11.84
N GLY A 12 5.03 2.00 -10.56
CA GLY A 12 6.34 1.63 -10.06
C GLY A 12 6.86 2.71 -9.12
N SER A 13 7.44 3.76 -9.69
CA SER A 13 8.07 4.85 -8.95
C SER A 13 7.14 5.99 -8.56
N LEU A 14 5.93 6.06 -9.13
CA LEU A 14 4.95 7.12 -8.85
C LEU A 14 3.73 6.54 -8.15
N TRP A 15 3.49 6.95 -6.92
CA TRP A 15 2.39 6.47 -6.09
C TRP A 15 1.31 7.54 -5.94
N LYS A 16 0.05 7.10 -6.05
CA LYS A 16 -1.14 7.87 -5.67
C LYS A 16 -1.93 7.10 -4.63
N PHE A 17 -2.47 7.79 -3.64
CA PHE A 17 -3.25 7.14 -2.58
C PHE A 17 -4.75 7.21 -2.83
N MET A 18 -5.45 6.15 -2.47
CA MET A 18 -6.89 6.03 -2.64
C MET A 18 -7.63 6.23 -1.32
N LYS A 19 -8.78 6.89 -1.41
CA LYS A 19 -9.72 7.10 -0.30
C LYS A 19 -11.07 6.55 -0.72
N LEU A 20 -11.64 5.69 0.12
CA LEU A 20 -13.02 5.22 -0.04
C LEU A 20 -13.94 6.15 0.73
N ILE A 21 -14.87 6.80 0.03
CA ILE A 21 -15.91 7.64 0.65
C ILE A 21 -17.26 7.10 0.20
N LYS A 22 -18.02 6.56 1.17
CA LYS A 22 -19.27 5.82 0.91
C LYS A 22 -19.00 4.66 -0.07
N ASN A 23 -19.42 4.81 -1.32
CA ASN A 23 -19.29 3.79 -2.37
C ASN A 23 -18.50 4.33 -3.60
N SER A 24 -17.68 5.36 -3.38
CA SER A 24 -16.88 5.99 -4.42
C SER A 24 -15.42 6.01 -4.00
N VAL A 25 -14.55 5.57 -4.92
CA VAL A 25 -13.10 5.60 -4.74
C VAL A 25 -12.57 6.89 -5.34
N TYR A 26 -11.80 7.64 -4.55
CA TYR A 26 -11.11 8.85 -4.96
C TYR A 26 -9.62 8.60 -4.94
N ILE A 27 -8.93 8.97 -6.02
CA ILE A 27 -7.48 8.93 -6.12
C ILE A 27 -6.97 10.33 -5.81
N ASP A 28 -5.98 10.45 -4.94
CA ASP A 28 -5.33 11.72 -4.67
C ASP A 28 -4.66 12.26 -5.93
N SER A 29 -4.71 13.58 -6.13
CA SER A 29 -4.07 14.23 -7.28
C SER A 29 -2.55 14.32 -7.10
N GLU A 30 -2.06 14.23 -5.87
CA GLU A 30 -0.64 14.28 -5.55
C GLU A 30 0.06 12.97 -5.95
N GLU A 31 1.21 13.12 -6.60
CA GLU A 31 2.11 12.03 -6.93
C GLU A 31 3.27 12.02 -5.94
N HIS A 32 3.49 10.87 -5.31
CA HIS A 32 4.64 10.65 -4.44
C HIS A 32 5.65 9.81 -5.21
N PHE A 33 6.79 10.42 -5.56
CA PHE A 33 7.91 9.68 -6.09
C PHE A 33 8.53 8.84 -4.97
N ILE A 34 8.67 7.54 -5.22
CA ILE A 34 9.43 6.65 -4.36
C ILE A 34 10.54 6.00 -5.19
N GLY A 35 11.78 6.38 -4.87
CA GLY A 35 12.97 5.78 -5.46
C GLY A 35 13.21 4.37 -4.95
N ASN A 36 13.91 3.55 -5.76
CA ASN A 36 14.27 2.16 -5.46
C ASN A 36 13.09 1.30 -4.99
N LEU A 37 12.04 1.28 -5.82
CA LEU A 37 10.81 0.54 -5.52
C LEU A 37 11.06 -0.92 -5.16
N GLU A 38 11.94 -1.61 -5.89
CA GLU A 38 12.24 -3.03 -5.64
C GLU A 38 12.76 -3.26 -4.22
N ASP A 39 13.71 -2.43 -3.77
CA ASP A 39 14.25 -2.52 -2.42
C ASP A 39 13.15 -2.25 -1.37
N MET A 40 12.34 -1.22 -1.59
CA MET A 40 11.27 -0.85 -0.67
C MET A 40 10.18 -1.93 -0.59
N LEU A 41 9.75 -2.49 -1.72
CA LEU A 41 8.81 -3.61 -1.77
C LEU A 41 9.41 -4.87 -1.14
N GLY A 42 10.71 -5.11 -1.33
CA GLY A 42 11.44 -6.19 -0.68
C GLY A 42 11.39 -6.08 0.85
N ILE A 43 11.64 -4.88 1.40
CA ILE A 43 11.58 -4.62 2.83
C ILE A 43 10.16 -4.83 3.38
N ILE A 44 9.14 -4.26 2.72
CA ILE A 44 7.74 -4.39 3.16
C ILE A 44 7.29 -5.86 3.09
N SER A 45 7.61 -6.55 2.00
CA SER A 45 7.32 -7.98 1.81
C SER A 45 7.99 -8.82 2.90
N HIS A 46 9.25 -8.52 3.22
CA HIS A 46 9.96 -9.19 4.30
C HIS A 46 9.28 -8.98 5.64
N ILE A 47 8.91 -7.74 5.99
CA ILE A 47 8.18 -7.44 7.23
C ILE A 47 6.89 -8.25 7.28
N ILE A 48 6.03 -8.16 6.26
CA ILE A 48 4.74 -8.87 6.23
C ILE A 48 4.92 -10.38 6.41
N ASN A 49 5.90 -10.98 5.72
CA ASN A 49 6.12 -12.42 5.79
C ASN A 49 6.78 -12.84 7.12
N SER A 50 7.63 -12.00 7.71
CA SER A 50 8.28 -12.26 9.00
C SER A 50 7.34 -12.09 10.19
N THR A 51 6.30 -11.25 10.06
CA THR A 51 5.35 -10.97 11.15
C THR A 51 3.99 -11.66 10.95
N ARG A 52 3.76 -12.38 9.84
CA ARG A 52 2.53 -13.14 9.63
C ARG A 52 2.43 -14.26 10.67
N PRO A 53 1.36 -14.33 11.47
CA PRO A 53 1.15 -15.44 12.41
C PRO A 53 1.10 -16.77 11.67
N GLN A 54 1.90 -17.75 12.11
CA GLN A 54 1.98 -19.08 11.46
C GLN A 54 0.63 -19.82 11.41
N SER A 55 -0.33 -19.47 12.29
CA SER A 55 -1.68 -20.04 12.30
C SER A 55 -2.53 -19.73 11.06
N LEU A 56 -2.10 -18.79 10.20
CA LEU A 56 -2.80 -18.42 8.96
C LEU A 56 -2.08 -18.95 7.70
N ALA A 57 -0.99 -19.71 7.84
CA ALA A 57 -0.18 -20.18 6.73
C ALA A 57 -0.56 -21.59 6.22
N GLU A 58 -1.45 -22.31 6.91
CA GLU A 58 -1.78 -23.72 6.64
C GLU A 58 -3.27 -23.95 6.25
N SER A 59 -3.94 -22.99 5.62
CA SER A 59 -5.33 -23.15 5.13
C SER A 59 -5.42 -23.14 3.60
#